data_AF-A0A7S0ANP2-F1
#
_entry.id   AF-A0A7S0ANP2-F1
#
_cell.length_a   1.000
_cell.length_b   1.000
_cell.length_c   1.000
_cell.angle_alpha   90.00
_cell.angle_beta   90.00
_cell.angle_gamma   90.00
#
_symmetry.space_group_name_H-M   'P 1'
#
loop_
_entity.id
_entity.type
_entity.pdbx_description
1 polymer ?
#
loop_
_entity_poly.entity_id
_entity_poly.type
_entity_poly.pdbx_seq_one_letter_code
_entity_poly.pdbx_strand_id
1 'polypeptide(L)'
;LGRLRGMPHISRVSAWSAGDVIAGITVAATSLPQYIAYAELAGLAGHHGLRASGPPIVAFALVTSAPSLCIGVTSITALMAHSTLKGAEYKEAHGDERWMDLLGAFSVLVGVVSVAL
;
A
#
# COMPACT_ATOMS: atom_id res chain seq x y z
N LEU A 1 39.50 0.39 22.12
CA LEU A 1 38.52 1.46 22.41
C LEU A 1 38.32 2.37 21.19
N GLY A 2 37.90 1.80 20.06
CA GLY A 2 37.88 2.49 18.75
C GLY A 2 36.47 2.73 18.21
N ARG A 3 36.17 4.00 17.93
CA ARG A 3 35.18 4.52 16.97
C ARG A 3 33.76 3.93 17.01
N LEU A 4 32.91 4.48 17.87
CA LEU A 4 31.48 4.62 17.59
C LEU A 4 31.22 5.92 16.80
N ARG A 5 31.91 6.08 15.67
CA ARG A 5 31.83 7.24 14.78
C ARG A 5 30.99 6.85 13.56
N GLY A 6 29.67 6.96 13.68
CA GLY A 6 28.77 6.68 12.55
C GLY A 6 27.32 6.34 12.86
N MET A 7 26.85 6.49 14.11
CA MET A 7 25.41 6.31 14.37
C MET A 7 24.64 7.51 13.81
N PRO A 8 23.71 7.33 12.86
CA PRO A 8 22.85 8.42 12.43
C PRO A 8 22.05 8.90 13.64
N HIS A 9 22.29 10.15 14.02
CA HIS A 9 21.51 10.85 15.02
C HIS A 9 20.09 10.99 14.46
N ILE A 10 19.15 10.17 14.93
CA ILE A 10 17.73 10.33 14.64
C ILE A 10 17.30 11.63 15.33
N SER A 11 17.49 12.76 14.64
CA SER A 11 17.04 14.06 15.09
C SER A 11 15.53 14.04 15.18
N ARG A 12 14.99 14.44 16.35
CA ARG A 12 13.54 14.69 16.49
C ARG A 12 13.07 15.55 15.32
N VAL A 13 11.97 15.14 14.69
CA VAL A 13 11.35 15.81 13.55
C VAL A 13 11.02 17.25 13.94
N SER A 14 11.94 18.17 13.66
CA SER A 14 11.88 19.56 14.04
C SER A 14 11.77 20.37 12.74
N ALA A 15 10.52 20.59 12.32
CA ALA A 15 10.11 21.24 11.08
C ALA A 15 10.42 20.47 9.78
N TRP A 16 9.48 20.53 8.83
CA TRP A 16 9.59 19.89 7.53
C TRP A 16 10.66 20.63 6.71
N SER A 17 11.70 19.92 6.27
CA SER A 17 12.73 20.48 5.41
C SER A 17 12.26 20.48 3.95
N ALA A 18 12.85 21.34 3.11
CA ALA A 18 12.60 21.29 1.67
C ALA A 18 12.97 19.91 1.06
N GLY A 19 13.92 19.20 1.66
CA GLY A 19 14.27 17.83 1.29
C GLY A 19 13.14 16.83 1.53
N ASP A 20 12.37 16.99 2.61
CA ASP A 20 11.25 16.11 2.94
C ASP A 20 10.09 16.29 1.93
N VAL A 21 9.87 17.53 1.47
CA VAL A 21 8.86 17.82 0.44
C VAL A 21 9.24 17.17 -0.90
N ILE A 22 10.50 17.31 -1.32
CA ILE A 22 10.98 16.70 -2.57
C ILE A 22 10.94 15.17 -2.47
N ALA A 23 11.33 14.61 -1.33
CA ALA A 23 11.24 13.18 -1.08
C ALA A 23 9.78 12.68 -1.14
N GLY A 24 8.84 13.39 -0.52
CA GLY A 24 7.42 13.07 -0.56
C GLY A 24 6.84 13.09 -1.98
N ILE A 25 7.18 14.11 -2.77
CA ILE A 25 6.78 14.20 -4.19
C ILE A 25 7.36 13.03 -4.99
N THR A 26 8.64 12.70 -4.77
CA THR A 26 9.32 11.60 -5.47
C THR A 26 8.65 10.26 -5.16
N VAL A 27 8.37 9.99 -3.88
CA VAL A 27 7.67 8.77 -3.44
C VAL A 27 6.26 8.72 -4.01
N ALA A 28 5.53 9.83 -4.02
CA ALA A 28 4.20 9.88 -4.61
C ALA A 28 4.23 9.57 -6.12
N ALA A 29 5.21 10.14 -6.85
CA ALA A 29 5.37 9.93 -8.27
C ALA A 29 5.70 8.46 -8.62
N THR A 30 6.56 7.80 -7.83
CA THR A 30 6.91 6.39 -8.04
C THR A 30 5.78 5.44 -7.60
N SER A 31 4.95 5.85 -6.65
CA SER A 31 3.84 5.03 -6.15
C SER A 31 2.68 4.93 -7.16
N LEU A 32 2.46 5.96 -7.99
CA LEU A 32 1.41 5.95 -9.02
C LEU A 32 1.46 4.74 -9.97
N PRO A 33 2.57 4.48 -10.70
CA PRO A 33 2.65 3.31 -11.56
C PRO A 33 2.62 2.00 -10.78
N GLN A 34 3.12 2.00 -9.54
CA GLN A 34 3.08 0.84 -8.66
C GLN A 34 1.64 0.43 -8.31
N TYR A 35 0.77 1.36 -7.94
CA TYR A 35 -0.64 1.07 -7.63
C TYR A 35 -1.44 0.60 -8.84
N ILE A 36 -1.15 1.15 -10.03
CA ILE A 36 -1.77 0.70 -11.29
C ILE A 36 -1.40 -0.76 -11.56
N ALA A 37 -0.10 -1.07 -11.53
CA ALA A 37 0.38 -2.43 -11.76
C ALA A 37 -0.17 -3.44 -10.74
N TYR A 38 -0.30 -3.06 -9.47
CA TYR A 38 -0.79 -3.96 -8.44
C TYR A 38 -2.29 -4.23 -8.55
N ALA A 39 -3.09 -3.24 -8.99
CA ALA A 39 -4.49 -3.48 -9.29
C ALA A 39 -4.67 -4.44 -10.48
N GLU A 40 -3.83 -4.30 -11.51
CA GLU A 40 -3.82 -5.22 -12.64
C GLU A 40 -3.41 -6.63 -12.24
N LEU A 41 -2.40 -6.78 -11.38
CA LEU A 41 -2.03 -8.08 -10.80
C LEU A 41 -3.15 -8.69 -9.94
N ALA A 42 -3.99 -7.87 -9.32
CA ALA A 42 -5.19 -8.33 -8.63
C ALA A 42 -6.35 -8.65 -9.58
N GLY A 43 -6.21 -8.45 -10.90
CA GLY A 43 -7.26 -8.70 -11.89
C GLY A 43 -8.30 -7.59 -12.02
N LEU A 44 -8.02 -6.40 -11.47
CA LEU A 44 -8.83 -5.18 -11.60
C LEU A 44 -8.24 -4.24 -12.66
N ALA A 45 -9.07 -3.34 -13.20
CA ALA A 45 -8.55 -2.25 -14.03
C ALA A 45 -7.69 -1.29 -13.18
N GLY A 46 -6.57 -0.82 -13.73
CA GLY A 46 -5.56 -0.04 -12.99
C GLY A 46 -6.08 1.19 -12.25
N HIS A 47 -7.12 1.85 -12.77
CA HIS A 47 -7.73 3.03 -12.14
C HIS A 47 -8.39 2.73 -10.78
N HIS A 48 -8.78 1.48 -10.51
CA HIS A 48 -9.29 1.07 -9.20
C HIS A 48 -8.19 1.07 -8.14
N GLY A 49 -6.95 0.74 -8.50
CA GLY A 49 -5.81 0.77 -7.58
C GLY A 49 -5.55 2.17 -7.03
N LEU A 50 -5.65 3.18 -7.88
CA LEU A 50 -5.47 4.57 -7.48
C LEU A 50 -6.59 5.06 -6.55
N ARG A 51 -7.83 4.67 -6.82
CA ARG A 51 -8.99 5.04 -5.99
C ARG A 51 -8.96 4.34 -4.63
N ALA A 52 -8.49 3.10 -4.58
CA ALA A 52 -8.43 2.30 -3.37
C ALA A 52 -7.25 2.66 -2.45
N SER A 53 -6.14 3.18 -2.99
CA SER A 53 -4.93 3.47 -2.19
C SER A 53 -5.02 4.76 -1.36
N GLY A 54 -5.87 5.72 -1.74
CA GLY A 54 -5.99 7.01 -1.07
C GLY A 54 -6.35 6.91 0.43
N PRO A 55 -7.48 6.28 0.80
CA PRO A 55 -7.91 6.23 2.20
C PRO A 55 -6.91 5.53 3.14
N PRO A 56 -6.31 4.37 2.78
CA PRO A 56 -5.29 3.72 3.61
C PRO A 56 -4.05 4.59 3.83
N ILE A 57 -3.57 5.29 2.79
CA ILE A 57 -2.39 6.16 2.90
C ILE A 57 -2.66 7.30 3.90
N VAL A 58 -3.82 7.94 3.80
CA VAL A 58 -4.21 9.02 4.73
C VAL A 58 -4.39 8.50 6.16
N ALA A 59 -5.08 7.36 6.32
CA ALA A 59 -5.26 6.75 7.63
C ALA A 59 -3.92 6.37 8.27
N PHE A 60 -2.99 5.79 7.50
CA PHE A 60 -1.68 5.39 8.00
C PHE A 60 -0.80 6.59 8.37
N ALA A 61 -0.84 7.67 7.58
CA ALA A 61 -0.11 8.90 7.89
C ALA A 61 -0.50 9.52 9.24
N LEU A 62 -1.74 9.33 9.69
CA LEU A 62 -2.23 9.83 10.99
C LEU A 62 -1.84 8.93 12.16
N VAL A 63 -1.65 7.63 11.93
CA VAL A 63 -1.43 6.62 12.98
C VAL A 63 0.06 6.29 13.16
N THR A 64 0.88 6.41 12.12
CA THR A 64 2.27 5.95 12.17
C THR A 64 3.19 6.93 12.91
N SER A 65 4.04 6.39 13.80
CA SER A 65 5.13 7.14 14.46
C SER A 65 6.48 6.95 13.77
N ALA A 66 6.54 6.18 12.68
CA ALA A 66 7.76 5.88 11.94
C ALA A 66 7.81 6.71 10.63
N PRO A 67 8.60 7.80 10.58
CA PRO A 67 8.55 8.77 9.48
C PRO A 67 9.06 8.24 8.12
N SER A 68 9.66 7.04 8.08
CA SER A 68 10.23 6.45 6.86
C SER A 68 9.55 5.14 6.43
N LEU A 69 8.46 4.75 7.10
CA LEU A 69 7.82 3.46 6.85
C LEU A 69 6.74 3.58 5.77
N CYS A 70 6.98 2.96 4.61
CA CYS A 70 5.98 2.83 3.56
C CYS A 70 5.32 1.44 3.67
N ILE A 71 4.02 1.41 3.96
CA ILE A 71 3.21 0.19 4.05
C ILE A 71 2.12 0.25 2.99
N GLY A 72 1.89 -0.88 2.30
CA GLY A 72 0.82 -0.99 1.33
C GLY A 72 0.74 -2.38 0.71
N VAL A 73 -0.24 -2.55 -0.18
CA VAL A 73 -0.34 -3.74 -1.03
C VAL A 73 0.93 -3.83 -1.89
N THR A 74 1.52 -5.02 -1.93
CA THR A 74 2.65 -5.38 -2.79
C THR A 74 2.20 -6.28 -3.95
N SER A 75 3.06 -6.45 -4.96
CA SER A 75 2.81 -7.37 -6.08
C SER A 75 2.49 -8.80 -5.61
N ILE A 76 3.21 -9.29 -4.62
CA ILE A 76 3.02 -10.63 -4.07
C ILE A 76 1.64 -10.73 -3.41
N THR A 77 1.28 -9.79 -2.54
CA THR A 77 -0.02 -9.81 -1.86
C THR A 77 -1.19 -9.65 -2.84
N ALA A 78 -1.03 -8.88 -3.92
CA ALA A 78 -2.04 -8.74 -4.97
C ALA A 78 -2.25 -10.07 -5.71
N LEU A 79 -1.16 -10.73 -6.11
CA LEU A 79 -1.20 -12.03 -6.77
C LEU A 79 -1.74 -13.13 -5.83
N MET A 80 -1.40 -13.07 -4.55
CA MET A 80 -1.94 -14.00 -3.55
C MET A 80 -3.44 -13.83 -3.39
N ALA A 81 -3.96 -12.60 -3.31
CA ALA A 81 -5.40 -12.37 -3.24
C ALA A 81 -6.12 -12.87 -4.50
N HIS A 82 -5.55 -12.56 -5.68
CA HIS A 82 -6.09 -13.03 -6.96
C HIS A 82 -6.14 -14.57 -7.03
N SER A 83 -5.05 -15.25 -6.66
CA SER A 83 -4.99 -16.72 -6.69
C SER A 83 -5.85 -17.38 -5.61
N THR A 84 -5.88 -16.84 -4.39
CA THR A 84 -6.65 -17.37 -3.26
C THR A 84 -8.15 -17.33 -3.52
N LEU A 85 -8.63 -16.27 -4.16
CA LEU A 85 -10.05 -16.08 -4.49
C LEU A 85 -10.42 -16.64 -5.87
N LYS A 86 -9.47 -17.27 -6.57
CA LYS A 86 -9.64 -17.75 -7.95
C LYS A 86 -10.17 -16.66 -8.88
N GLY A 87 -9.54 -15.49 -8.85
CA GLY A 87 -10.04 -14.27 -9.47
C GLY A 87 -10.40 -14.40 -10.94
N ALA A 88 -9.63 -15.14 -11.73
CA ALA A 88 -9.95 -15.40 -13.15
C ALA A 88 -11.30 -16.11 -13.33
N GLU A 89 -11.50 -17.24 -12.64
CA GLU A 89 -12.73 -18.05 -12.72
C GLU A 89 -13.94 -17.28 -12.17
N TYR A 90 -13.77 -16.63 -11.02
CA TYR A 90 -14.87 -15.93 -10.37
C TYR A 90 -15.35 -14.72 -11.20
N LYS A 91 -14.42 -13.98 -11.78
CA LYS A 91 -14.70 -12.79 -12.60
C LYS A 91 -15.37 -13.15 -13.91
N GLU A 92 -14.98 -14.25 -14.54
CA GLU A 92 -15.65 -14.77 -15.75
C GLU A 92 -17.11 -15.15 -15.45
N ALA A 93 -17.38 -15.79 -14.31
CA ALA A 93 -18.71 -16.24 -13.93
C ALA A 93 -19.64 -15.11 -13.44
N HIS A 94 -19.11 -14.07 -12.81
CA HIS A 94 -19.90 -13.07 -12.06
C HIS A 94 -19.70 -11.62 -12.51
N GLY A 95 -18.74 -11.36 -13.40
CA GLY A 95 -18.39 -10.03 -13.88
C GLY A 95 -17.45 -9.25 -12.96
N ASP A 96 -16.99 -8.11 -13.47
CA ASP A 96 -15.98 -7.26 -12.81
C ASP A 96 -16.50 -6.61 -11.51
N GLU A 97 -17.77 -6.21 -11.44
CA GLU A 97 -18.34 -5.54 -10.25
C GLU A 97 -18.34 -6.45 -9.02
N ARG A 98 -18.83 -7.69 -9.17
CA ARG A 98 -18.82 -8.67 -8.08
C ARG A 98 -17.42 -9.09 -7.67
N TRP A 99 -16.47 -9.09 -8.61
CA TRP A 99 -15.06 -9.33 -8.29
C TRP A 99 -14.48 -8.22 -7.42
N MET A 100 -14.80 -6.95 -7.72
CA MET A 100 -14.40 -5.81 -6.89
C MET A 100 -14.95 -5.90 -5.48
N ASP A 101 -16.23 -6.24 -5.33
CA ASP A 101 -16.86 -6.37 -4.02
C ASP A 101 -16.23 -7.49 -3.19
N LEU A 102 -15.98 -8.66 -3.80
CA LEU A 102 -15.35 -9.81 -3.13
C LEU A 102 -13.92 -9.47 -2.69
N LEU A 103 -13.12 -8.92 -3.59
CA LEU A 103 -11.74 -8.55 -3.32
C LEU A 103 -11.64 -7.44 -2.27
N GLY A 104 -12.58 -6.49 -2.30
CA GLY A 104 -12.72 -5.43 -1.30
C GLY A 104 -13.05 -6.01 0.08
N ALA A 105 -14.06 -6.89 0.17
CA ALA A 105 -14.43 -7.55 1.42
C ALA A 105 -13.28 -8.40 1.99
N PHE A 106 -12.57 -9.14 1.14
CA PHE A 106 -11.38 -9.89 1.52
C PHE A 106 -10.29 -8.98 2.10
N SER A 107 -10.02 -7.83 1.45
CA SER A 107 -9.03 -6.86 1.91
C SER A 107 -9.38 -6.26 3.27
N VAL A 108 -10.66 -5.93 3.50
CA VAL A 108 -11.14 -5.45 4.80
C VAL A 108 -10.97 -6.52 5.89
N LEU A 109 -11.33 -7.78 5.60
CA LEU A 109 -11.17 -8.88 6.53
C LEU A 109 -9.71 -9.08 6.92
N VAL A 110 -8.80 -9.10 5.94
CA VAL A 110 -7.35 -9.19 6.19
C VAL A 110 -6.88 -8.04 7.07
N GLY A 111 -7.36 -6.82 6.83
CA GLY A 111 -7.06 -5.65 7.65
C GLY A 111 -7.51 -5.81 9.10
N VAL A 112 -8.75 -6.27 9.33
CA VAL A 112 -9.28 -6.52 10.68
C VAL A 112 -8.47 -7.60 11.40
N VAL A 113 -8.18 -8.71 10.73
CA VAL A 113 -7.37 -9.81 11.30
C VAL A 113 -5.96 -9.33 11.63
N SER A 114 -5.35 -8.49 10.78
CA SER A 114 -4.01 -7.95 11.01
C SER A 114 -3.92 -6.97 12.19
N VAL A 115 -5.03 -6.34 12.57
CA VAL A 115 -5.11 -5.46 13.77
C VAL A 115 -5.41 -6.27 15.03
N ALA A 116 -6.13 -7.39 14.89
CA ALA A 116 -6.52 -8.22 16.02
C ALA A 116 -5.43 -9.18 16.51
N LEU A 117 -4.51 -9.59 15.63
CA LEU A 117 -3.36 -10.44 15.93
C LEU A 117 -2.14 -9.62 16.36
#